data_AF-A0A397EEM4-F1
#
_entry.id   AF-A0A397EEM4-F1
#
_cell.length_a   1.000
_cell.length_b   1.000
_cell.length_c   1.000
_cell.angle_alpha   90.00
_cell.angle_beta   90.00
_cell.angle_gamma   90.00
#
_symmetry.space_group_name_H-M   'P 1'
#
loop_
_entity.id
_entity.type
_entity.pdbx_description
1 polymer ?
#
loop_
_entity_poly.entity_id
_entity_poly.type
_entity_poly.pdbx_seq_one_letter_code
_entity_poly.pdbx_strand_id
1 'polypeptide(L)'
;MVSAGAAVVRGFDDASAHQEAADACMFHFERKHVYSVKNNPMCGISFGQWWHLVRTQWRHFDWCYVPRVLFLTVLSLFNSLLGIVESILYPDAVIHRVELPTDPVFIIGHPRTGTTLLHNLLASDAANFYTCTTFCTGFPSCFLWFEAWGKRLFAGTIDPTRPMDSMPLHFDLPQEDECATMLLSRGASYYMPIYLMTREPAFRRFLDFSAADGGTADDEAQWTSAFVYLLKKLTFRHQIQAKGSSLRQRLVLKSPIHAARVPLLRKLFPNARFIYIHRDPVETMASAAHLANTAFWFMYLSTPTDDQVNEYLFWQFDHMWRKYNEAAVDKSVHGGRVVLPDILEVSYAELTTCPERTLRSIYAHANIQWTDQSTRHFAAEVDALQSYQVNRHRTLPTPLRRRIQDMAQEYMDALGYTTAPSPGD
;
A
#
# COMPACT_ATOMS: atom_id res chain seq x y z
N MET A 1 -47.35 40.28 45.67
CA MET A 1 -46.59 39.02 45.65
C MET A 1 -46.19 38.74 44.21
N VAL A 2 -44.97 39.13 43.84
CA VAL A 2 -44.40 38.87 42.51
C VAL A 2 -43.53 37.62 42.65
N SER A 3 -43.95 36.51 42.04
CA SER A 3 -43.15 35.28 41.98
C SER A 3 -42.15 35.43 40.83
N ALA A 4 -40.88 35.64 41.18
CA ALA A 4 -39.77 35.57 40.25
C ALA A 4 -39.49 34.10 39.96
N GLY A 5 -39.85 33.64 38.77
CA GLY A 5 -39.45 32.34 38.25
C GLY A 5 -37.94 32.34 38.00
N ALA A 6 -37.21 31.58 38.80
CA ALA A 6 -35.78 31.34 38.59
C ALA A 6 -35.61 30.66 37.21
N ALA A 7 -34.97 31.37 36.28
CA ALA A 7 -34.47 30.79 35.05
C ALA A 7 -33.39 29.79 35.43
N VAL A 8 -33.71 28.50 35.34
CA VAL A 8 -32.73 27.41 35.43
C VAL A 8 -31.81 27.57 34.23
N VAL A 9 -30.61 28.12 34.46
CA VAL A 9 -29.50 28.03 33.52
C VAL A 9 -29.18 26.54 33.40
N ARG A 10 -29.62 25.91 32.31
CA ARG A 10 -29.15 24.56 31.95
C ARG A 10 -27.65 24.68 31.76
N GLY A 11 -26.88 23.97 32.59
CA GLY A 11 -25.43 23.93 32.50
C GLY A 11 -25.00 23.58 31.07
N PHE A 12 -23.90 24.19 30.63
CA PHE A 12 -23.16 23.74 29.46
C PHE A 12 -22.92 22.24 29.62
N ASP A 13 -23.46 21.44 28.69
CA ASP A 13 -23.38 19.98 28.76
C ASP A 13 -21.96 19.57 28.37
N ASP A 14 -21.10 19.34 29.37
CA ASP A 14 -19.70 18.95 29.17
C ASP A 14 -19.58 17.75 28.22
N ALA A 15 -20.55 16.83 28.20
CA ALA A 15 -20.56 15.69 27.29
C ALA A 15 -20.70 16.13 25.82
N SER A 16 -21.52 17.14 25.53
CA SER A 16 -21.67 17.70 24.18
C SER A 16 -20.39 18.41 23.72
N ALA A 17 -19.74 19.16 24.62
CA ALA A 17 -18.49 19.84 24.32
C ALA A 17 -17.33 18.84 24.12
N HIS A 18 -17.29 17.75 24.89
CA HIS A 18 -16.32 16.66 24.70
C HIS A 18 -16.54 15.92 23.38
N GLN A 19 -17.79 15.71 22.97
CA GLN A 19 -18.11 15.06 21.71
C GLN A 19 -17.78 15.95 20.50
N GLU A 20 -18.11 17.25 20.55
CA GLU A 20 -17.71 18.22 19.52
C GLU A 20 -16.18 18.32 19.40
N ALA A 21 -15.46 18.29 20.52
CA ALA A 21 -14.00 18.31 20.53
C ALA A 21 -13.40 17.02 19.94
N ALA A 22 -13.98 15.86 20.24
CA ALA A 22 -13.55 14.57 19.68
C ALA A 22 -13.80 14.51 18.16
N ASP A 23 -14.98 14.95 17.71
CA ASP A 23 -15.36 15.02 16.29
C ASP A 23 -14.43 15.97 15.52
N ALA A 24 -14.05 17.11 16.09
CA ALA A 24 -13.12 18.05 15.48
C ALA A 24 -11.68 17.50 15.32
N CYS A 25 -11.34 16.41 16.02
CA CYS A 25 -10.04 15.76 16.00
C CYS A 25 -9.99 14.49 15.14
N MET A 26 -11.02 14.21 14.33
CA MET A 26 -11.07 13.00 13.51
C MET A 26 -11.56 13.27 12.08
N PHE A 27 -11.27 12.32 11.18
CA PHE A 27 -11.86 12.28 9.85
C PHE A 27 -13.23 11.60 9.88
N HIS A 28 -14.16 12.05 9.04
CA HIS A 28 -15.48 11.43 8.90
C HIS A 28 -15.64 10.73 7.55
N PHE A 29 -16.28 9.56 7.57
CA PHE A 29 -16.41 8.70 6.39
C PHE A 29 -17.86 8.44 6.03
N GLU A 30 -18.16 8.55 4.73
CA GLU A 30 -19.51 8.34 4.22
C GLU A 30 -19.61 6.96 3.57
N ARG A 31 -20.55 6.14 4.05
CA ARG A 31 -20.80 4.83 3.46
C ARG A 31 -21.17 4.92 1.99
N LYS A 32 -20.35 4.32 1.14
CA LYS A 32 -20.48 4.30 -0.32
C LYS A 32 -20.35 2.87 -0.86
N HIS A 33 -20.66 2.68 -2.15
CA HIS A 33 -20.35 1.48 -2.94
C HIS A 33 -20.72 0.12 -2.31
N VAL A 34 -21.69 0.05 -1.40
CA VAL A 34 -22.05 -1.18 -0.64
C VAL A 34 -22.34 -2.36 -1.56
N TYR A 35 -23.06 -2.12 -2.66
CA TYR A 35 -23.44 -3.13 -3.64
C TYR A 35 -22.45 -3.27 -4.81
N SER A 36 -21.35 -2.51 -4.80
CA SER A 36 -20.33 -2.61 -5.85
C SER A 36 -19.52 -3.89 -5.69
N VAL A 37 -19.25 -4.52 -6.83
CA VAL A 37 -18.39 -5.71 -6.98
C VAL A 37 -17.11 -5.41 -7.78
N LYS A 38 -16.95 -4.17 -8.26
CA LYS A 38 -15.75 -3.70 -8.96
C LYS A 38 -14.67 -3.24 -7.97
N ASN A 39 -13.45 -3.05 -8.47
CA ASN A 39 -12.32 -2.42 -7.74
C ASN A 39 -11.98 -3.12 -6.41
N ASN A 40 -12.13 -4.44 -6.38
CA ASN A 40 -11.84 -5.27 -5.22
C ASN A 40 -10.71 -6.26 -5.57
N PRO A 41 -9.48 -6.05 -5.07
CA PRO A 41 -8.34 -6.93 -5.35
C PRO A 41 -8.56 -8.40 -4.97
N MET A 42 -9.47 -8.69 -4.02
CA MET A 42 -9.83 -10.06 -3.65
C MET A 42 -10.55 -10.84 -4.75
N CYS A 43 -10.94 -10.19 -5.86
CA CYS A 43 -11.52 -10.86 -7.03
C CYS A 43 -10.60 -11.93 -7.64
N GLY A 44 -9.28 -11.88 -7.37
CA GLY A 44 -8.28 -12.83 -7.85
C GLY A 44 -8.07 -14.08 -6.98
N ILE A 45 -8.78 -14.18 -5.86
CA ILE A 45 -8.56 -15.26 -4.88
C ILE A 45 -9.01 -16.62 -5.43
N SER A 46 -8.35 -17.71 -5.06
CA SER A 46 -8.83 -19.07 -5.36
C SER A 46 -9.86 -19.56 -4.34
N PHE A 47 -10.70 -20.52 -4.69
CA PHE A 47 -11.75 -21.04 -3.81
C PHE A 47 -11.23 -21.59 -2.49
N GLY A 48 -10.11 -22.31 -2.48
CA GLY A 48 -9.52 -22.83 -1.24
C GLY A 48 -9.06 -21.73 -0.29
N GLN A 49 -8.46 -20.66 -0.82
CA GLN A 49 -8.06 -19.48 -0.05
C GLN A 49 -9.27 -18.70 0.45
N TRP A 50 -10.27 -18.49 -0.41
CA TRP A 50 -11.50 -17.80 -0.07
C TRP A 50 -12.30 -18.54 0.99
N TRP A 51 -12.48 -19.86 0.83
CA TRP A 51 -13.16 -20.69 1.80
C TRP A 51 -12.49 -20.64 3.17
N HIS A 52 -11.16 -20.60 3.23
CA HIS A 52 -10.44 -20.39 4.48
C HIS A 52 -10.81 -19.05 5.15
N LEU A 53 -10.84 -17.96 4.39
CA LEU A 53 -11.25 -16.64 4.91
C LEU A 53 -12.70 -16.65 5.38
N VAL A 54 -13.63 -17.14 4.57
CA VAL A 54 -15.05 -17.22 4.95
C VAL A 54 -15.21 -18.07 6.22
N ARG A 55 -14.64 -19.27 6.27
CA ARG A 55 -14.78 -20.16 7.43
C ARG A 55 -14.25 -19.54 8.73
N THR A 56 -13.21 -18.71 8.65
CA THR A 56 -12.60 -18.07 9.82
C THR A 56 -13.24 -16.72 10.18
N GLN A 57 -13.80 -16.00 9.21
CA GLN A 57 -14.22 -14.60 9.38
C GLN A 57 -15.73 -14.34 9.20
N TRP A 58 -16.54 -15.30 8.72
CA TRP A 58 -17.93 -15.05 8.31
C TRP A 58 -18.81 -14.38 9.37
N ARG A 59 -18.54 -14.62 10.66
CA ARG A 59 -19.29 -14.02 11.78
C ARG A 59 -19.15 -12.50 11.87
N HIS A 60 -18.17 -11.94 11.18
CA HIS A 60 -17.87 -10.53 11.15
C HIS A 60 -18.31 -9.86 9.85
N PHE A 61 -18.98 -10.59 8.95
CA PHE A 61 -19.51 -10.01 7.72
C PHE A 61 -20.88 -9.40 7.99
N ASP A 62 -21.08 -8.17 7.52
CA ASP A 62 -22.40 -7.54 7.61
C ASP A 62 -23.30 -8.01 6.47
N TRP A 63 -24.59 -8.15 6.77
CA TRP A 63 -25.62 -8.59 5.81
C TRP A 63 -25.67 -7.76 4.52
N CYS A 64 -25.38 -6.46 4.61
CA CYS A 64 -25.39 -5.58 3.44
C CYS A 64 -24.31 -5.93 2.39
N TYR A 65 -23.24 -6.64 2.77
CA TYR A 65 -22.16 -7.06 1.86
C TYR A 65 -22.32 -8.50 1.35
N VAL A 66 -23.39 -9.22 1.69
CA VAL A 66 -23.66 -10.57 1.17
C VAL A 66 -23.58 -10.65 -0.36
N PRO A 67 -24.10 -9.68 -1.16
CA PRO A 67 -23.93 -9.71 -2.61
C PRO A 67 -22.46 -9.75 -3.06
N ARG A 68 -21.59 -9.03 -2.36
CA ARG A 68 -20.14 -9.04 -2.61
C ARG A 68 -19.50 -10.38 -2.23
N VAL A 69 -19.88 -10.94 -1.09
CA VAL A 69 -19.43 -12.28 -0.65
C VAL A 69 -19.81 -13.35 -1.67
N LEU A 70 -21.04 -13.32 -2.19
CA LEU A 70 -21.51 -14.24 -3.23
C LEU A 70 -20.71 -14.06 -4.53
N PHE A 71 -20.50 -12.82 -4.97
CA PHE A 71 -19.68 -12.51 -6.14
C PHE A 71 -18.25 -13.04 -6.00
N LEU A 72 -17.57 -12.77 -4.88
CA LEU A 72 -16.23 -13.27 -4.59
C LEU A 72 -16.20 -14.79 -4.55
N THR A 73 -17.25 -15.44 -4.04
CA THR A 73 -17.37 -16.90 -4.05
C THR A 73 -17.40 -17.45 -5.48
N VAL A 74 -18.21 -16.88 -6.37
CA VAL A 74 -18.28 -17.29 -7.78
C VAL A 74 -16.96 -17.07 -8.49
N LEU A 75 -16.34 -15.89 -8.34
CA LEU A 75 -15.02 -15.63 -8.94
C LEU A 75 -13.94 -16.55 -8.40
N SER A 76 -13.99 -16.91 -7.11
CA SER A 76 -12.99 -17.80 -6.53
C SER A 76 -13.02 -19.21 -7.12
N LEU A 77 -14.21 -19.72 -7.48
CA LEU A 77 -14.37 -20.98 -8.20
C LEU A 77 -13.77 -20.87 -9.60
N PHE A 78 -14.06 -19.78 -10.31
CA PHE A 78 -13.49 -19.52 -11.64
C PHE A 78 -11.96 -19.44 -11.60
N ASN A 79 -11.38 -18.68 -10.67
CA ASN A 79 -9.93 -18.58 -10.52
C ASN A 79 -9.29 -19.91 -10.12
N SER A 80 -9.96 -20.73 -9.31
CA SER A 80 -9.49 -22.09 -9.00
C SER A 80 -9.38 -22.97 -10.24
N LEU A 81 -10.36 -22.90 -11.16
CA LEU A 81 -10.28 -23.63 -12.44
C LEU A 81 -9.09 -23.15 -13.27
N LEU A 82 -8.88 -21.84 -13.37
CA LEU A 82 -7.72 -21.28 -14.08
C LEU A 82 -6.39 -21.66 -13.43
N GLY A 83 -6.36 -21.72 -12.09
CA GLY A 83 -5.18 -22.12 -11.33
C GLY A 83 -4.85 -23.61 -11.47
N ILE A 84 -5.86 -24.48 -11.60
CA ILE A 84 -5.63 -25.90 -11.93
C ILE A 84 -4.91 -26.01 -13.28
N VAL A 85 -5.36 -25.28 -14.30
CA VAL A 85 -4.69 -25.26 -15.61
C VAL A 85 -3.24 -24.78 -15.49
N GLU A 86 -2.98 -23.73 -14.71
CA GLU A 86 -1.60 -23.26 -14.48
C GLU A 86 -0.76 -24.33 -13.79
N SER A 87 -1.29 -25.00 -12.76
CA SER A 87 -0.55 -26.05 -12.02
C SER A 87 -0.17 -27.25 -12.90
N ILE A 88 -0.90 -27.50 -13.99
CA ILE A 88 -0.58 -28.54 -14.97
C ILE A 88 0.50 -28.05 -15.96
N LEU A 89 0.37 -26.82 -16.48
CA LEU A 89 1.30 -26.25 -17.46
C LEU A 89 2.64 -25.83 -16.84
N TYR A 90 2.59 -25.33 -15.61
CA TYR A 90 3.72 -24.82 -14.83
C TYR A 90 3.65 -25.37 -13.40
N PRO A 91 3.99 -26.66 -13.20
CA PRO A 91 3.92 -27.29 -11.88
C PRO A 91 4.72 -26.53 -10.82
N ASP A 92 4.23 -26.53 -9.56
CA ASP A 92 4.89 -25.82 -8.46
C ASP A 92 6.36 -26.22 -8.28
N ALA A 93 6.72 -27.48 -8.57
CA ALA A 93 8.10 -27.94 -8.55
C ALA A 93 9.03 -27.16 -9.50
N VAL A 94 8.51 -26.68 -10.64
CA VAL A 94 9.25 -25.81 -11.58
C VAL A 94 9.42 -24.43 -10.95
N ILE A 95 8.34 -23.84 -10.44
CA ILE A 95 8.37 -22.52 -9.81
C ILE A 95 9.30 -22.49 -8.61
N HIS A 96 9.27 -23.51 -7.76
CA HIS A 96 10.14 -23.60 -6.58
C HIS A 96 11.64 -23.67 -6.92
N ARG A 97 12.01 -24.14 -8.12
CA ARG A 97 13.40 -24.17 -8.60
C ARG A 97 13.88 -22.84 -9.17
N VAL A 98 12.98 -21.91 -9.45
CA VAL A 98 13.34 -20.57 -9.91
C VAL A 98 14.12 -19.86 -8.81
N GLU A 99 15.30 -19.37 -9.16
CA GLU A 99 16.10 -18.57 -8.26
C GLU A 99 15.44 -17.22 -8.00
N LEU A 100 15.51 -16.75 -6.76
CA LEU A 100 15.02 -15.43 -6.42
C LEU A 100 15.93 -14.35 -7.02
N PRO A 101 15.38 -13.17 -7.37
CA PRO A 101 16.19 -12.03 -7.75
C PRO A 101 17.14 -11.68 -6.59
N THR A 102 18.42 -11.53 -6.89
CA THR A 102 19.45 -11.32 -5.86
C THR A 102 19.48 -9.88 -5.34
N ASP A 103 19.07 -8.94 -6.19
CA ASP A 103 19.15 -7.50 -6.00
C ASP A 103 17.82 -6.81 -6.38
N PRO A 104 16.69 -7.10 -5.73
CA PRO A 104 15.46 -6.33 -5.97
C PRO A 104 15.59 -4.88 -5.49
N VAL A 105 14.79 -4.00 -6.07
CA VAL A 105 14.59 -2.61 -5.62
C VAL A 105 13.21 -2.51 -4.97
N PHE A 106 13.15 -2.06 -3.73
CA PHE A 106 11.92 -1.87 -2.98
C PHE A 106 11.61 -0.37 -2.87
N ILE A 107 10.48 0.05 -3.41
CA ILE A 107 9.90 1.35 -3.11
C ILE A 107 9.06 1.20 -1.85
N ILE A 108 9.45 1.92 -0.80
CA ILE A 108 8.81 1.90 0.51
C ILE A 108 8.42 3.33 0.92
N GLY A 109 7.52 3.44 1.89
CA GLY A 109 6.97 4.71 2.36
C GLY A 109 5.54 4.55 2.86
N HIS A 110 5.00 5.58 3.50
CA HIS A 110 3.60 5.58 3.88
C HIS A 110 2.69 5.53 2.65
N PRO A 111 1.46 5.00 2.77
CA PRO A 111 0.45 5.24 1.75
C PRO A 111 0.36 6.73 1.48
N ARG A 112 0.18 7.11 0.21
CA ARG A 112 -0.02 8.52 -0.23
C ARG A 112 1.20 9.45 -0.20
N THR A 113 2.42 8.93 -0.04
CA THR A 113 3.65 9.73 -0.19
C THR A 113 4.19 9.83 -1.62
N GLY A 114 3.48 9.27 -2.61
CA GLY A 114 3.92 9.25 -4.02
C GLY A 114 4.60 7.95 -4.45
N THR A 115 4.53 6.89 -3.63
CA THR A 115 5.05 5.55 -3.97
C THR A 115 4.53 5.01 -5.30
N THR A 116 3.25 5.23 -5.65
CA THR A 116 2.72 4.82 -6.97
C THR A 116 3.34 5.61 -8.12
N LEU A 117 3.53 6.93 -7.97
CA LEU A 117 4.17 7.74 -9.00
C LEU A 117 5.58 7.22 -9.28
N LEU A 118 6.38 7.03 -8.23
CA LEU A 118 7.73 6.51 -8.35
C LEU A 118 7.74 5.09 -8.96
N HIS A 119 6.79 4.23 -8.58
CA HIS A 119 6.69 2.88 -9.14
C HIS A 119 6.38 2.90 -10.63
N ASN A 120 5.48 3.77 -11.08
CA ASN A 120 5.18 3.96 -12.50
C ASN A 120 6.39 4.48 -13.28
N LEU A 121 7.14 5.45 -12.72
CA LEU A 121 8.35 5.98 -13.35
C LEU A 121 9.38 4.85 -13.55
N LEU A 122 9.74 4.10 -12.51
CA LEU A 122 10.71 3.01 -12.66
C LEU A 122 10.20 1.89 -13.57
N ALA A 123 8.91 1.54 -13.49
CA ALA A 123 8.32 0.51 -14.36
C ALA A 123 8.26 0.91 -15.84
N SER A 124 8.26 2.20 -16.15
CA SER A 124 8.27 2.68 -17.55
C SER A 124 9.57 2.34 -18.26
N ASP A 125 10.69 2.27 -17.54
CA ASP A 125 12.00 1.86 -18.07
C ASP A 125 12.12 0.33 -18.07
N ALA A 126 11.38 -0.28 -18.99
CA ALA A 126 11.38 -1.73 -19.19
C ALA A 126 12.75 -2.26 -19.66
N ALA A 127 13.74 -1.41 -20.00
CA ALA A 127 15.09 -1.87 -20.31
C ALA A 127 15.88 -2.23 -19.06
N ASN A 128 15.60 -1.56 -17.93
CA ASN A 128 16.31 -1.75 -16.67
C ASN A 128 15.46 -2.47 -15.60
N PHE A 129 14.13 -2.44 -15.71
CA PHE A 129 13.24 -2.94 -14.68
C PHE A 129 12.15 -3.87 -15.19
N TYR A 130 11.70 -4.76 -14.31
CA TYR A 130 10.43 -5.48 -14.44
C TYR A 130 9.69 -5.45 -13.09
N THR A 131 8.37 -5.61 -13.12
CA THR A 131 7.52 -5.37 -11.94
C THR A 131 6.40 -6.40 -11.81
N CYS A 132 5.73 -6.40 -10.66
CA CYS A 132 4.44 -7.05 -10.50
C CYS A 132 3.36 -6.18 -11.16
N THR A 133 2.75 -6.64 -12.25
CA THR A 133 1.71 -5.87 -12.95
C THR A 133 0.34 -6.02 -12.29
N THR A 134 -0.57 -5.10 -12.60
CA THR A 134 -1.97 -5.17 -12.15
C THR A 134 -2.61 -6.51 -12.52
N PHE A 135 -2.29 -7.08 -13.69
CA PHE A 135 -2.75 -8.42 -14.06
C PHE A 135 -2.17 -9.51 -13.15
N CYS A 136 -0.86 -9.48 -12.88
CA CYS A 136 -0.21 -10.47 -12.01
C CYS A 136 -0.80 -10.42 -10.60
N THR A 137 -1.05 -9.21 -10.09
CA THR A 137 -1.70 -9.01 -8.80
C THR A 137 -3.15 -9.49 -8.77
N GLY A 138 -3.91 -9.25 -9.85
CA GLY A 138 -5.32 -9.63 -9.95
C GLY A 138 -5.55 -11.12 -10.23
N PHE A 139 -4.56 -11.83 -10.76
CA PHE A 139 -4.67 -13.26 -11.09
C PHE A 139 -3.43 -14.04 -10.63
N PRO A 140 -3.06 -13.98 -9.33
CA PRO A 140 -1.79 -14.51 -8.84
C PRO A 140 -1.65 -16.02 -8.98
N SER A 141 -2.76 -16.74 -9.12
CA SER A 141 -2.81 -18.20 -9.29
C SER A 141 -2.82 -18.67 -10.75
N CYS A 142 -2.89 -17.78 -11.75
CA CYS A 142 -2.97 -18.21 -13.15
C CYS A 142 -2.28 -17.31 -14.20
N PHE A 143 -1.62 -16.23 -13.79
CA PHE A 143 -1.06 -15.26 -14.74
C PHE A 143 -0.01 -15.82 -15.72
N LEU A 144 0.65 -16.95 -15.46
CA LEU A 144 1.71 -17.46 -16.34
C LEU A 144 1.18 -17.93 -17.71
N TRP A 145 -0.02 -18.51 -17.75
CA TRP A 145 -0.66 -18.93 -18.99
C TRP A 145 -1.80 -18.00 -19.40
N PHE A 146 -2.49 -17.43 -18.41
CA PHE A 146 -3.76 -16.74 -18.62
C PHE A 146 -3.60 -15.31 -19.11
N GLU A 147 -2.45 -14.68 -18.91
CA GLU A 147 -2.30 -13.24 -19.10
C GLU A 147 -2.72 -12.72 -20.47
N ALA A 148 -2.24 -13.32 -21.56
CA ALA A 148 -2.57 -12.85 -22.90
C ALA A 148 -4.06 -12.99 -23.23
N TRP A 149 -4.70 -14.05 -22.75
CA TRP A 149 -6.12 -14.31 -23.01
C TRP A 149 -7.02 -13.51 -22.06
N GLY A 150 -6.69 -13.47 -20.77
CA GLY A 150 -7.41 -12.72 -19.75
C GLY A 150 -7.45 -11.23 -20.04
N LYS A 151 -6.34 -10.63 -20.50
CA LYS A 151 -6.33 -9.21 -20.94
C LYS A 151 -7.34 -8.94 -22.05
N ARG A 152 -7.50 -9.88 -23.00
CA ARG A 152 -8.48 -9.75 -24.09
C ARG A 152 -9.91 -9.95 -23.58
N LEU A 153 -10.13 -10.93 -22.71
CA LEU A 153 -11.45 -11.20 -22.12
C LEU A 153 -11.95 -10.01 -21.29
N PHE A 154 -11.04 -9.32 -20.59
CA PHE A 154 -11.37 -8.27 -19.62
C PHE A 154 -11.03 -6.85 -20.08
N ALA A 155 -10.71 -6.64 -21.36
CA ALA A 155 -10.27 -5.35 -21.90
C ALA A 155 -11.24 -4.18 -21.64
N GLY A 156 -12.54 -4.45 -21.42
CA GLY A 156 -13.57 -3.44 -21.13
C GLY A 156 -14.11 -3.46 -19.69
N THR A 157 -13.59 -4.31 -18.81
CA THR A 157 -14.13 -4.44 -17.44
C THR A 157 -13.36 -3.62 -16.40
N ILE A 158 -12.12 -3.24 -16.70
CA ILE A 158 -11.28 -2.41 -15.84
C ILE A 158 -11.62 -0.92 -16.06
N ASP A 159 -11.85 -0.19 -14.97
CA ASP A 159 -12.06 1.25 -15.06
C ASP A 159 -10.73 1.92 -15.50
N PRO A 160 -10.74 2.97 -16.34
CA PRO A 160 -9.51 3.53 -16.93
C PRO A 160 -8.61 4.23 -15.89
N THR A 161 -9.19 4.62 -14.75
CA THR A 161 -8.50 5.31 -13.68
C THR A 161 -8.95 4.78 -12.33
N ARG A 162 -8.05 4.81 -11.34
CA ARG A 162 -8.38 4.37 -9.99
C ARG A 162 -9.33 5.36 -9.28
N PRO A 163 -10.28 4.88 -8.45
CA PRO A 163 -11.34 5.73 -7.88
C PRO A 163 -10.86 6.77 -6.86
N MET A 164 -9.68 6.59 -6.25
CA MET A 164 -9.18 7.44 -5.16
C MET A 164 -8.24 8.56 -5.59
N ASP A 165 -7.66 8.48 -6.79
CA ASP A 165 -6.63 9.43 -7.21
C ASP A 165 -6.49 9.62 -8.73
N SER A 166 -7.43 9.06 -9.50
CA SER A 166 -7.49 9.20 -10.95
C SER A 166 -6.21 8.79 -11.69
N MET A 167 -5.27 8.09 -11.04
CA MET A 167 -4.11 7.55 -11.73
C MET A 167 -4.56 6.46 -12.71
N PRO A 168 -3.87 6.32 -13.86
CA PRO A 168 -4.17 5.29 -14.84
C PRO A 168 -4.25 3.90 -14.21
N LEU A 169 -5.24 3.12 -14.65
CA LEU A 169 -5.44 1.74 -14.24
C LEU A 169 -5.52 0.86 -15.48
N HIS A 170 -4.48 0.06 -15.69
CA HIS A 170 -4.36 -0.86 -16.81
C HIS A 170 -3.66 -2.14 -16.35
N PHE A 171 -3.94 -3.24 -17.03
CA PHE A 171 -3.40 -4.55 -16.68
C PHE A 171 -1.87 -4.63 -16.69
N ASP A 172 -1.22 -3.82 -17.52
CA ASP A 172 0.24 -3.76 -17.67
C ASP A 172 0.93 -2.78 -16.73
N LEU A 173 0.17 -1.93 -16.03
CA LEU A 173 0.75 -0.99 -15.08
C LEU A 173 1.22 -1.71 -13.81
N PRO A 174 2.30 -1.24 -13.19
CA PRO A 174 2.83 -1.84 -11.97
C PRO A 174 1.83 -1.69 -10.81
N GLN A 175 1.79 -2.69 -9.94
CA GLN A 175 0.86 -2.77 -8.82
C GLN A 175 1.54 -3.24 -7.54
N GLU A 176 0.86 -3.01 -6.40
CA GLU A 176 1.30 -3.50 -5.10
C GLU A 176 1.36 -5.03 -5.07
N ASP A 177 2.54 -5.55 -4.76
CA ASP A 177 2.77 -6.98 -4.61
C ASP A 177 1.99 -7.56 -3.43
N GLU A 178 1.78 -6.78 -2.37
CA GLU A 178 1.01 -7.20 -1.19
C GLU A 178 -0.43 -7.57 -1.54
N CYS A 179 -1.03 -6.94 -2.55
CA CYS A 179 -2.36 -7.29 -3.01
C CYS A 179 -2.44 -8.74 -3.52
N ALA A 180 -1.40 -9.27 -4.16
CA ALA A 180 -1.33 -10.69 -4.54
C ALA A 180 -0.89 -11.57 -3.37
N THR A 181 0.10 -11.10 -2.60
CA THR A 181 0.63 -11.83 -1.45
C THR A 181 -0.47 -12.13 -0.43
N MET A 182 -1.37 -11.18 -0.15
CA MET A 182 -2.54 -11.38 0.71
C MET A 182 -3.43 -12.53 0.24
N LEU A 183 -3.65 -12.69 -1.07
CA LEU A 183 -4.49 -13.77 -1.60
C LEU A 183 -3.78 -15.12 -1.47
N LEU A 184 -2.52 -15.17 -1.91
CA LEU A 184 -1.68 -16.35 -1.85
C LEU A 184 -1.44 -16.83 -0.41
N SER A 185 -1.32 -15.88 0.53
CA SER A 185 -1.11 -16.14 1.95
C SER A 185 -2.39 -16.40 2.73
N ARG A 186 -3.57 -16.52 2.08
CA ARG A 186 -4.87 -16.75 2.76
C ARG A 186 -5.20 -15.67 3.79
N GLY A 187 -4.83 -14.42 3.52
CA GLY A 187 -5.10 -13.27 4.37
C GLY A 187 -4.09 -13.02 5.50
N ALA A 188 -2.94 -13.68 5.51
CA ALA A 188 -1.83 -13.29 6.39
C ALA A 188 -1.22 -11.98 5.87
N SER A 189 -1.88 -10.85 6.09
CA SER A 189 -1.54 -9.54 5.53
C SER A 189 -2.19 -8.41 6.31
N TYR A 190 -1.48 -7.29 6.46
CA TYR A 190 -2.04 -6.06 7.05
C TYR A 190 -2.98 -5.29 6.10
N TYR A 191 -3.33 -5.85 4.94
CA TYR A 191 -4.41 -5.32 4.08
C TYR A 191 -5.78 -5.89 4.45
N MET A 192 -5.83 -6.95 5.28
CA MET A 192 -7.09 -7.51 5.77
C MET A 192 -8.00 -6.52 6.54
N PRO A 193 -7.49 -5.55 7.32
CA PRO A 193 -8.32 -4.49 7.91
C PRO A 193 -9.18 -3.72 6.90
N ILE A 194 -8.75 -3.59 5.65
CA ILE A 194 -9.53 -2.91 4.61
C ILE A 194 -10.82 -3.69 4.28
N TYR A 195 -10.83 -5.01 4.50
CA TYR A 195 -12.02 -5.85 4.34
C TYR A 195 -12.78 -6.00 5.66
N LEU A 196 -12.08 -6.09 6.79
CA LEU A 196 -12.64 -6.39 8.11
C LEU A 196 -12.17 -5.37 9.14
N MET A 197 -12.53 -4.10 8.95
CA MET A 197 -12.03 -2.99 9.78
C MET A 197 -12.43 -3.12 11.24
N THR A 198 -13.61 -3.69 11.50
CA THR A 198 -14.09 -4.05 12.85
C THR A 198 -13.17 -5.03 13.59
N ARG A 199 -12.20 -5.63 12.90
CA ARG A 199 -11.20 -6.56 13.42
C ARG A 199 -9.76 -6.06 13.26
N GLU A 200 -9.54 -4.80 12.92
CA GLU A 200 -8.21 -4.23 12.68
C GLU A 200 -7.15 -4.65 13.73
N PRO A 201 -7.42 -4.59 15.05
CA PRO A 201 -6.42 -4.95 16.06
C PRO A 201 -5.91 -6.40 15.93
N ALA A 202 -6.77 -7.33 15.49
CA ALA A 202 -6.40 -8.73 15.33
C ALA A 202 -5.45 -8.96 14.14
N PHE A 203 -5.36 -8.01 13.22
CA PHE A 203 -4.51 -8.06 12.03
C PHE A 203 -3.22 -7.26 12.19
N ARG A 204 -3.06 -6.41 13.22
CA ARG A 204 -1.81 -5.65 13.52
C ARG A 204 -0.57 -6.53 13.51
N ARG A 205 -0.70 -7.78 13.99
CA ARG A 205 0.31 -8.84 13.91
C ARG A 205 0.95 -8.99 12.53
N PHE A 206 0.23 -8.71 11.45
CA PHE A 206 0.71 -8.89 10.08
C PHE A 206 1.41 -7.66 9.52
N LEU A 207 1.54 -6.55 10.27
CA LEU A 207 2.32 -5.40 9.81
C LEU A 207 3.80 -5.79 9.76
N ASP A 208 4.36 -6.26 10.88
CA ASP A 208 5.78 -6.59 11.03
C ASP A 208 6.05 -7.98 11.65
N PHE A 209 5.01 -8.76 11.95
CA PHE A 209 5.10 -10.07 12.63
C PHE A 209 5.65 -10.02 14.05
N SER A 210 5.66 -8.85 14.70
CA SER A 210 6.16 -8.73 16.05
C SER A 210 5.27 -9.43 17.09
N ALA A 211 5.92 -10.04 18.08
CA ALA A 211 5.22 -10.65 19.21
C ALA A 211 4.42 -9.63 20.04
N ALA A 212 4.80 -8.34 19.99
CA ALA A 212 4.09 -7.25 20.67
C ALA A 212 2.64 -7.11 20.19
N ASP A 213 2.41 -7.31 18.89
CA ASP A 213 1.08 -7.28 18.27
C ASP A 213 0.49 -8.69 18.09
N GLY A 214 1.05 -9.70 18.76
CA GLY A 214 0.58 -11.10 18.70
C GLY A 214 1.00 -11.86 17.45
N GLY A 215 2.07 -11.43 16.78
CA GLY A 215 2.67 -12.12 15.64
C GLY A 215 3.38 -13.40 16.06
N THR A 216 3.34 -14.40 15.19
CA THR A 216 3.99 -15.70 15.38
C THR A 216 4.96 -16.02 14.24
N ALA A 217 5.87 -16.96 14.47
CA ALA A 217 6.76 -17.46 13.42
C ALA A 217 5.98 -18.12 12.26
N ASP A 218 4.83 -18.72 12.54
CA ASP A 218 3.95 -19.30 11.53
C ASP A 218 3.30 -18.22 10.66
N ASP A 219 2.92 -17.07 11.24
CA ASP A 219 2.40 -15.92 10.50
C ASP A 219 3.47 -15.38 9.52
N GLU A 220 4.71 -15.19 10.00
CA GLU A 220 5.84 -14.76 9.17
C GLU A 220 6.12 -15.78 8.07
N ALA A 221 6.16 -17.07 8.39
CA ALA A 221 6.44 -18.14 7.44
C ALA A 221 5.34 -18.25 6.36
N GLN A 222 4.07 -18.09 6.74
CA GLN A 222 2.94 -18.12 5.82
C GLN A 222 2.99 -16.95 4.82
N TRP A 223 3.25 -15.73 5.30
CA TRP A 223 3.42 -14.59 4.42
C TRP A 223 4.67 -14.73 3.54
N THR A 224 5.81 -15.09 4.14
CA THR A 224 7.09 -15.24 3.43
C THR A 224 7.01 -16.28 2.32
N SER A 225 6.37 -17.42 2.56
CA SER A 225 6.17 -18.47 1.56
C SER A 225 5.36 -17.97 0.36
N ALA A 226 4.26 -17.27 0.62
CA ALA A 226 3.42 -16.68 -0.41
C ALA A 226 4.14 -15.59 -1.21
N PHE A 227 4.88 -14.71 -0.52
CA PHE A 227 5.66 -13.64 -1.13
C PHE A 227 6.77 -14.19 -2.02
N VAL A 228 7.57 -15.14 -1.51
CA VAL A 228 8.63 -15.81 -2.28
C VAL A 228 8.06 -16.55 -3.49
N TYR A 229 6.92 -17.24 -3.34
CA TYR A 229 6.25 -17.91 -4.45
C TYR A 229 5.84 -16.92 -5.55
N LEU A 230 5.24 -15.78 -5.18
CA LEU A 230 4.91 -14.71 -6.12
C LEU A 230 6.14 -14.22 -6.87
N LEU A 231 7.24 -13.93 -6.16
CA LEU A 231 8.45 -13.40 -6.78
C LEU A 231 9.11 -14.41 -7.73
N LYS A 232 9.11 -15.69 -7.36
CA LYS A 232 9.58 -16.77 -8.24
C LYS A 232 8.75 -16.86 -9.52
N LYS A 233 7.42 -16.75 -9.42
CA LYS A 233 6.56 -16.71 -10.60
C LYS A 233 6.79 -15.47 -11.47
N LEU A 234 6.97 -14.29 -10.87
CA LEU A 234 7.28 -13.06 -11.62
C LEU A 234 8.61 -13.18 -12.35
N THR A 235 9.63 -13.74 -11.69
CA THR A 235 10.95 -13.99 -12.27
C THR A 235 10.86 -14.98 -13.43
N PHE A 236 10.10 -16.06 -13.26
CA PHE A 236 9.88 -17.05 -14.32
C PHE A 236 9.12 -16.48 -15.52
N ARG A 237 8.03 -15.72 -15.26
CA ARG A 237 7.29 -14.98 -16.28
C ARG A 237 8.23 -14.08 -17.08
N HIS A 238 9.09 -13.35 -16.37
CA HIS A 238 10.08 -12.46 -16.96
C HIS A 238 11.06 -13.22 -17.86
N GLN A 239 11.63 -14.34 -17.39
CA GLN A 239 12.53 -15.20 -18.17
C GLN A 239 11.88 -15.72 -19.47
N ILE A 240 10.61 -16.12 -19.42
CA ILE A 240 9.87 -16.56 -20.61
C ILE A 240 9.70 -15.41 -21.61
N GLN A 241 9.36 -14.21 -21.12
CA GLN A 241 9.11 -13.05 -21.97
C GLN A 241 10.40 -12.48 -22.58
N ALA A 242 11.50 -12.53 -21.85
CA ALA A 242 12.78 -11.98 -22.25
C ALA A 242 13.46 -12.75 -23.41
N LYS A 243 12.99 -13.95 -23.79
CA LYS A 243 13.49 -14.77 -24.92
C LYS A 243 15.02 -14.82 -25.07
N GLY A 244 15.77 -14.86 -23.97
CA GLY A 244 17.24 -14.91 -24.00
C GLY A 244 17.95 -13.56 -24.09
N SER A 245 17.26 -12.45 -23.82
CA SER A 245 17.89 -11.14 -23.57
C SER A 245 18.94 -11.26 -22.46
N SER A 246 20.15 -10.78 -22.72
CA SER A 246 21.24 -10.71 -21.75
C SER A 246 21.16 -9.49 -20.81
N LEU A 247 20.13 -8.65 -20.97
CA LEU A 247 19.93 -7.47 -20.12
C LEU A 247 19.53 -7.92 -18.72
N ARG A 248 20.37 -7.58 -17.73
CA ARG A 248 20.10 -7.82 -16.31
C ARG A 248 19.09 -6.77 -15.80
N GLN A 249 17.81 -7.03 -16.00
CA GLN A 249 16.74 -6.20 -15.45
C GLN A 249 16.57 -6.47 -13.95
N ARG A 250 16.33 -5.43 -13.15
CA ARG A 250 16.05 -5.54 -11.71
C ARG A 250 14.55 -5.63 -11.45
N LEU A 251 14.16 -6.48 -10.51
CA LEU A 251 12.78 -6.51 -10.03
C LEU A 251 12.52 -5.26 -9.17
N VAL A 252 11.51 -4.47 -9.52
CA VAL A 252 11.00 -3.39 -8.65
C VAL A 252 9.71 -3.85 -7.99
N LEU A 253 9.67 -3.72 -6.67
CA LEU A 253 8.51 -4.02 -5.83
C LEU A 253 8.11 -2.77 -5.06
N LYS A 254 6.81 -2.65 -4.78
CA LYS A 254 6.28 -1.55 -4.00
C LYS A 254 5.07 -2.03 -3.23
N SER A 255 5.13 -1.94 -1.91
CA SER A 255 3.96 -2.00 -1.04
C SER A 255 4.27 -1.14 0.20
N PRO A 256 3.39 -0.23 0.63
CA PRO A 256 3.63 0.62 1.80
C PRO A 256 4.13 -0.15 3.03
N ILE A 257 3.50 -1.29 3.36
CA ILE A 257 3.85 -2.06 4.56
C ILE A 257 5.24 -2.68 4.52
N HIS A 258 5.93 -2.71 3.37
CA HIS A 258 7.34 -3.07 3.30
C HIS A 258 8.23 -2.13 4.12
N ALA A 259 7.80 -0.89 4.38
CA ALA A 259 8.50 0.02 5.28
C ALA A 259 8.64 -0.54 6.70
N ALA A 260 7.64 -1.29 7.19
CA ALA A 260 7.69 -1.96 8.48
C ALA A 260 8.43 -3.31 8.43
N ARG A 261 8.75 -3.83 7.24
CA ARG A 261 9.33 -5.16 7.01
C ARG A 261 10.76 -5.11 6.47
N VAL A 262 11.42 -3.95 6.49
CA VAL A 262 12.82 -3.80 6.04
C VAL A 262 13.74 -4.87 6.64
N PRO A 263 13.69 -5.23 7.95
CA PRO A 263 14.53 -6.29 8.50
C PRO A 263 14.31 -7.66 7.84
N LEU A 264 13.06 -8.06 7.64
CA LEU A 264 12.70 -9.32 6.98
C LEU A 264 13.14 -9.31 5.51
N LEU A 265 12.89 -8.22 4.80
CA LEU A 265 13.27 -8.08 3.39
C LEU A 265 14.78 -8.11 3.21
N ARG A 266 15.56 -7.49 4.11
CA ARG A 266 17.03 -7.54 4.11
C ARG A 266 17.55 -8.95 4.38
N LYS A 267 16.87 -9.73 5.23
CA LYS A 267 17.18 -11.16 5.46
C LYS A 267 16.92 -12.01 4.21
N LEU A 268 15.82 -11.76 3.50
CA LEU A 268 15.47 -12.48 2.26
C LEU A 268 16.36 -12.05 1.07
N PHE A 269 16.75 -10.78 1.01
CA PHE A 269 17.48 -10.16 -0.09
C PHE A 269 18.62 -9.29 0.44
N PRO A 270 19.78 -9.86 0.76
CA PRO A 270 20.91 -9.12 1.34
C PRO A 270 21.45 -7.98 0.45
N ASN A 271 21.24 -8.06 -0.87
CA ASN A 271 21.64 -7.03 -1.83
C ASN A 271 20.47 -6.15 -2.30
N ALA A 272 19.33 -6.19 -1.60
CA ALA A 272 18.21 -5.31 -1.89
C ALA A 272 18.61 -3.84 -1.73
N ARG A 273 17.93 -2.98 -2.51
CA ARG A 273 18.02 -1.52 -2.36
C ARG A 273 16.64 -0.99 -2.04
N PHE A 274 16.55 -0.16 -1.01
CA PHE A 274 15.29 0.46 -0.59
C PHE A 274 15.29 1.93 -0.98
N ILE A 275 14.15 2.40 -1.48
CA ILE A 275 13.89 3.81 -1.75
C ILE A 275 12.72 4.20 -0.86
N TYR A 276 12.98 4.96 0.20
CA TYR A 276 11.95 5.46 1.11
C TYR A 276 11.48 6.83 0.65
N ILE A 277 10.27 6.88 0.08
CA ILE A 277 9.65 8.13 -0.34
C ILE A 277 8.75 8.70 0.75
N HIS A 278 9.05 9.94 1.14
CA HIS A 278 8.40 10.64 2.25
C HIS A 278 7.68 11.92 1.78
N ARG A 279 6.65 12.34 2.53
CA ARG A 279 5.84 13.54 2.23
C ARG A 279 5.33 14.12 3.54
N ASP A 280 5.05 15.43 3.56
CA ASP A 280 4.42 16.12 4.69
C ASP A 280 3.30 15.26 5.33
N PRO A 281 3.31 15.04 6.66
CA PRO A 281 2.40 14.12 7.31
C PRO A 281 0.94 14.60 7.30
N VAL A 282 0.70 15.91 7.29
CA VAL A 282 -0.66 16.48 7.23
C VAL A 282 -1.26 16.20 5.85
N GLU A 283 -0.49 16.42 4.78
CA GLU A 283 -0.89 16.09 3.41
C GLU A 283 -1.06 14.57 3.20
N THR A 284 -0.14 13.77 3.74
CA THR A 284 -0.22 12.30 3.72
C THR A 284 -1.50 11.79 4.38
N MET A 285 -1.79 12.24 5.61
CA MET A 285 -2.96 11.80 6.38
C MET A 285 -4.27 12.28 5.76
N ALA A 286 -4.34 13.51 5.26
CA ALA A 286 -5.51 14.01 4.53
C ALA A 286 -5.80 13.15 3.28
N SER A 287 -4.75 12.79 2.55
CA SER A 287 -4.86 11.92 1.38
C SER A 287 -5.24 10.48 1.75
N ALA A 288 -4.76 9.98 2.88
CA ALA A 288 -5.08 8.63 3.36
C ALA A 288 -6.54 8.53 3.81
N ALA A 289 -7.05 9.55 4.49
CA ALA A 289 -8.47 9.68 4.79
C ALA A 289 -9.32 9.78 3.51
N HIS A 290 -8.87 10.54 2.50
CA HIS A 290 -9.55 10.58 1.21
C HIS A 290 -9.58 9.20 0.52
N LEU A 291 -8.47 8.46 0.54
CA LEU A 291 -8.41 7.07 0.05
C LEU A 291 -9.42 6.19 0.79
N ALA A 292 -9.47 6.25 2.12
CA ALA A 292 -10.42 5.46 2.90
C ALA A 292 -11.88 5.81 2.54
N ASN A 293 -12.20 7.10 2.40
CA ASN A 293 -13.54 7.56 2.06
C ASN A 293 -13.98 7.27 0.61
N THR A 294 -13.05 6.89 -0.28
CA THR A 294 -13.33 6.67 -1.71
C THR A 294 -13.14 5.22 -2.15
N ALA A 295 -12.07 4.55 -1.70
CA ALA A 295 -11.69 3.23 -2.17
C ALA A 295 -12.07 2.10 -1.22
N PHE A 296 -11.92 2.26 0.10
CA PHE A 296 -12.11 1.14 1.04
C PHE A 296 -13.53 0.57 0.99
N TRP A 297 -14.51 1.41 0.68
CA TRP A 297 -15.90 1.03 0.48
C TRP A 297 -16.17 -0.03 -0.61
N PHE A 298 -15.29 -0.16 -1.61
CA PHE A 298 -15.36 -1.24 -2.60
C PHE A 298 -14.94 -2.61 -2.03
N MET A 299 -14.21 -2.60 -0.91
CA MET A 299 -13.57 -3.79 -0.34
C MET A 299 -14.24 -4.29 0.94
N TYR A 300 -14.82 -3.40 1.76
CA TYR A 300 -15.40 -3.77 3.05
C TYR A 300 -16.33 -4.99 3.01
N LEU A 301 -16.18 -5.86 3.99
CA LEU A 301 -17.11 -6.93 4.34
C LEU A 301 -17.74 -6.69 5.72
N SER A 302 -17.21 -5.72 6.48
CA SER A 302 -17.82 -5.16 7.68
C SER A 302 -17.88 -3.64 7.59
N THR A 303 -18.95 -3.04 8.13
CA THR A 303 -19.17 -1.59 8.13
C THR A 303 -18.35 -0.97 9.25
N PRO A 304 -17.35 -0.15 8.94
CA PRO A 304 -16.54 0.49 9.97
C PRO A 304 -17.28 1.64 10.66
N THR A 305 -16.82 2.01 11.86
CA THR A 305 -17.08 3.34 12.45
C THR A 305 -15.98 4.32 12.07
N ASP A 306 -16.24 5.62 12.20
CA ASP A 306 -15.22 6.67 11.99
C ASP A 306 -14.01 6.45 12.92
N ASP A 307 -14.25 6.13 14.20
CA ASP A 307 -13.18 5.83 15.16
C ASP A 307 -12.26 4.71 14.69
N GLN A 308 -12.81 3.62 14.15
CA GLN A 308 -12.04 2.47 13.69
C GLN A 308 -11.15 2.83 12.48
N VAL A 309 -11.68 3.61 11.54
CA VAL A 309 -10.89 4.04 10.38
C VAL A 309 -9.83 5.05 10.80
N ASN A 310 -10.14 5.99 11.69
CA ASN A 310 -9.14 6.93 12.23
C ASN A 310 -8.04 6.19 12.97
N GLU A 311 -8.39 5.29 13.89
CA GLU A 311 -7.41 4.48 14.62
C GLU A 311 -6.52 3.70 13.66
N TYR A 312 -7.08 3.04 12.64
CA TYR A 312 -6.30 2.37 11.59
C TYR A 312 -5.29 3.31 10.90
N LEU A 313 -5.73 4.50 10.48
CA LEU A 313 -4.88 5.45 9.76
C LEU A 313 -3.75 6.00 10.64
N PHE A 314 -4.07 6.43 11.87
CA PHE A 314 -3.09 6.98 12.82
C PHE A 314 -2.12 5.90 13.31
N TRP A 315 -2.63 4.74 13.69
CA TRP A 315 -1.80 3.62 14.14
C TRP A 315 -0.85 3.15 13.03
N GLN A 316 -1.36 2.96 11.80
CA GLN A 316 -0.55 2.55 10.66
C GLN A 316 0.56 3.56 10.38
N PHE A 317 0.26 4.87 10.40
CA PHE A 317 1.28 5.90 10.17
C PHE A 317 2.38 5.82 11.23
N ASP A 318 2.02 5.91 12.51
CA ASP A 318 2.99 5.92 13.61
C ASP A 318 3.83 4.62 13.64
N HIS A 319 3.19 3.46 13.54
CA HIS A 319 3.90 2.18 13.65
C HIS A 319 4.79 1.90 12.45
N MET A 320 4.34 2.22 11.22
CA MET A 320 5.19 2.09 10.04
C MET A 320 6.42 2.99 10.12
N TRP A 321 6.28 4.22 10.63
CA TRP A 321 7.41 5.13 10.79
C TRP A 321 8.42 4.59 11.81
N ARG A 322 7.96 4.21 13.00
CA ARG A 322 8.83 3.68 14.07
C ARG A 322 9.64 2.48 13.57
N LYS A 323 8.97 1.52 12.93
CA LYS A 323 9.62 0.29 12.42
C LYS A 323 10.59 0.58 11.29
N TYR A 324 10.21 1.46 10.36
CA TYR A 324 11.11 1.90 9.31
C TYR A 324 12.36 2.59 9.89
N ASN A 325 12.16 3.61 10.72
CA ASN A 325 13.25 4.43 11.25
C ASN A 325 14.20 3.60 12.11
N GLU A 326 13.67 2.66 12.91
CA GLU A 326 14.49 1.71 13.66
C GLU A 326 15.37 0.83 12.75
N ALA A 327 14.83 0.37 11.62
CA ALA A 327 15.53 -0.49 10.66
C ALA A 327 16.47 0.27 9.72
N ALA A 328 16.27 1.58 9.58
CA ALA A 328 16.95 2.44 8.63
C ALA A 328 18.19 3.14 9.18
N VAL A 329 18.27 3.35 10.50
CA VAL A 329 19.33 4.14 11.12
C VAL A 329 20.47 3.27 11.64
N ASP A 330 21.71 3.71 11.43
CA ASP A 330 22.89 3.10 12.04
C ASP A 330 22.95 3.41 13.55
N LYS A 331 22.57 2.42 14.36
CA LYS A 331 22.54 2.52 15.82
C LYS A 331 23.94 2.66 16.45
N SER A 332 25.02 2.46 15.69
CA SER A 332 26.40 2.62 16.18
C SER A 332 26.89 4.07 16.18
N VAL A 333 26.22 4.96 15.45
CA VAL A 333 26.58 6.38 15.39
C VAL A 333 25.85 7.16 16.51
N HIS A 334 26.62 7.83 17.36
CA HIS A 334 26.08 8.70 18.39
C HIS A 334 26.09 10.17 17.92
N GLY A 335 25.01 10.91 18.20
CA GLY A 335 24.93 12.36 17.93
C GLY A 335 24.31 12.78 16.59
N GLY A 336 23.69 11.86 15.85
CA GLY A 336 22.94 12.21 14.63
C GLY A 336 22.22 11.02 13.99
N ARG A 337 21.30 11.32 13.07
CA ARG A 337 20.58 10.31 12.28
C ARG A 337 21.37 9.98 11.02
N VAL A 338 21.98 8.79 10.98
CA VAL A 338 22.70 8.28 9.81
C VAL A 338 21.92 7.13 9.21
N VAL A 339 21.46 7.30 7.97
CA VAL A 339 20.70 6.28 7.23
C VAL A 339 21.68 5.25 6.65
N LEU A 340 21.31 3.96 6.76
CA LEU A 340 22.10 2.86 6.24
C LEU A 340 22.22 2.92 4.69
N PRO A 341 23.36 2.49 4.12
CA PRO A 341 23.68 2.70 2.71
C PRO A 341 22.83 1.90 1.72
N ASP A 342 22.04 0.93 2.18
CA ASP A 342 21.07 0.20 1.37
C ASP A 342 19.74 0.96 1.21
N ILE A 343 19.57 2.10 1.89
CA ILE A 343 18.37 2.94 1.85
C ILE A 343 18.69 4.32 1.25
N LEU A 344 17.86 4.76 0.31
CA LEU A 344 17.84 6.13 -0.20
C LEU A 344 16.52 6.78 0.22
N GLU A 345 16.59 7.88 0.96
CA GLU A 345 15.41 8.69 1.28
C GLU A 345 15.20 9.76 0.21
N VAL A 346 13.95 9.88 -0.25
CA VAL A 346 13.55 10.82 -1.31
C VAL A 346 12.30 11.55 -0.87
N SER A 347 12.31 12.88 -0.87
CA SER A 347 11.09 13.63 -0.61
C SER A 347 10.20 13.67 -1.86
N TYR A 348 8.88 13.61 -1.67
CA TYR A 348 7.91 13.82 -2.74
C TYR A 348 8.08 15.21 -3.39
N ALA A 349 8.47 16.20 -2.59
CA ALA A 349 8.78 17.55 -3.08
C ALA A 349 9.95 17.51 -4.08
N GLU A 350 11.09 16.90 -3.74
CA GLU A 350 12.23 16.79 -4.65
C GLU A 350 11.91 15.97 -5.91
N LEU A 351 11.10 14.91 -5.80
CA LEU A 351 10.68 14.13 -6.95
C LEU A 351 9.85 14.97 -7.93
N THR A 352 9.05 15.91 -7.45
CA THR A 352 8.18 16.74 -8.29
C THR A 352 8.86 18.01 -8.79
N THR A 353 9.72 18.64 -7.98
CA THR A 353 10.42 19.89 -8.36
C THR A 353 11.71 19.64 -9.13
N CYS A 354 12.42 18.56 -8.80
CA CYS A 354 13.73 18.21 -9.36
C CYS A 354 13.76 16.76 -9.91
N PRO A 355 12.78 16.33 -10.72
CA PRO A 355 12.57 14.92 -11.08
C PRO A 355 13.81 14.24 -11.68
N GLU A 356 14.50 14.87 -12.64
CA GLU A 356 15.68 14.25 -13.28
C GLU A 356 16.81 14.02 -12.27
N ARG A 357 17.11 15.01 -11.41
CA ARG A 357 18.13 14.88 -10.36
C ARG A 357 17.79 13.73 -9.42
N THR A 358 16.52 13.66 -9.00
CA THR A 358 16.03 12.62 -8.10
C THR A 358 16.11 11.23 -8.75
N LEU A 359 15.72 11.11 -10.02
CA LEU A 359 15.83 9.86 -10.79
C LEU A 359 17.28 9.43 -10.97
N ARG A 360 18.22 10.35 -11.25
CA ARG A 360 19.66 10.04 -11.33
C ARG A 360 20.19 9.46 -10.01
N SER A 361 19.80 10.04 -8.87
CA SER A 361 20.15 9.51 -7.53
C SER A 361 19.56 8.12 -7.29
N ILE A 362 18.31 7.90 -7.68
CA ILE A 362 17.66 6.58 -7.59
C ILE A 362 18.37 5.54 -8.45
N TYR A 363 18.75 5.88 -9.68
CA TYR A 363 19.48 4.99 -10.58
C TYR A 363 20.85 4.63 -10.02
N ALA A 364 21.60 5.62 -9.52
CA ALA A 364 22.87 5.41 -8.85
C ALA A 364 22.74 4.48 -7.63
N HIS A 365 21.72 4.70 -6.78
CA HIS A 365 21.43 3.83 -5.64
C HIS A 365 21.03 2.41 -6.06
N ALA A 366 20.28 2.31 -7.16
CA ALA A 366 19.94 1.04 -7.80
C ALA A 366 21.10 0.46 -8.62
N ASN A 367 22.33 0.96 -8.51
CA ASN A 367 23.50 0.48 -9.25
C ASN A 367 23.24 0.34 -10.77
N ILE A 368 22.40 1.21 -11.33
CA ILE A 368 22.09 1.28 -12.76
C ILE A 368 22.69 2.57 -13.29
N GLN A 369 23.42 2.45 -14.41
CA GLN A 369 24.03 3.61 -15.05
C GLN A 369 22.95 4.50 -15.67
N TRP A 370 22.96 5.79 -15.34
CA TRP A 370 22.18 6.79 -16.05
C TRP A 370 22.83 7.11 -17.39
N THR A 371 22.08 6.99 -18.49
CA THR A 371 22.59 7.18 -19.85
C THR A 371 21.80 8.26 -20.59
N ASP A 372 22.27 8.67 -21.77
CA ASP A 372 21.50 9.55 -22.67
C ASP A 372 20.18 8.91 -23.13
N GLN A 373 20.12 7.56 -23.15
CA GLN A 373 18.86 6.85 -23.38
C GLN A 373 17.90 7.05 -22.20
N SER A 374 18.39 6.96 -20.96
CA SER A 374 17.59 7.25 -19.76
C SER A 374 17.05 8.68 -19.77
N THR A 375 17.90 9.67 -20.08
CA THR A 375 17.47 11.09 -20.19
C THR A 375 16.37 11.27 -21.23
N ARG A 376 16.52 10.66 -22.42
CA ARG A 376 15.50 10.74 -23.48
C ARG A 376 14.21 10.00 -23.11
N HIS A 377 14.33 8.87 -22.42
CA HIS A 377 13.19 8.07 -21.98
C HIS A 377 12.28 8.87 -21.03
N PHE A 378 12.87 9.57 -20.06
CA PHE A 378 12.11 10.30 -19.04
C PHE A 378 11.78 11.75 -19.39
N ALA A 379 12.15 12.25 -20.57
CA ALA A 379 12.00 13.67 -20.91
C ALA A 379 10.54 14.16 -20.77
N ALA A 380 9.58 13.37 -21.28
CA ALA A 380 8.16 13.72 -21.22
C ALA A 380 7.61 13.68 -19.78
N GLU A 381 7.98 12.67 -18.99
CA GLU A 381 7.56 12.55 -17.59
C GLU A 381 8.18 13.64 -16.71
N VAL A 382 9.44 14.00 -16.96
CA VAL A 382 10.14 15.11 -16.28
C VAL A 382 9.42 16.43 -16.54
N ASP A 383 9.13 16.74 -17.81
CA ASP A 383 8.39 17.95 -18.19
C ASP A 383 6.99 17.98 -17.55
N ALA A 384 6.28 16.85 -17.59
CA ALA A 384 4.95 16.72 -16.99
C ALA A 384 4.98 16.96 -15.47
N LEU A 385 5.96 16.39 -14.75
CA LEU A 385 6.09 16.54 -13.30
C LEU A 385 6.44 17.96 -12.89
N GLN A 386 7.31 18.64 -13.63
CA GLN A 386 7.66 20.04 -13.37
C GLN A 386 6.46 20.97 -13.55
N SER A 387 5.53 20.61 -14.45
CA SER A 387 4.28 21.36 -14.67
C SER A 387 3.14 20.97 -13.72
N TYR A 388 3.30 19.91 -12.92
CA TYR A 388 2.23 19.34 -12.12
C TYR A 388 1.91 20.18 -10.87
N GLN A 389 0.67 20.64 -10.76
CA GLN A 389 0.17 21.22 -9.52
C GLN A 389 -0.51 20.15 -8.67
N VAL A 390 0.00 19.99 -7.45
CA VAL A 390 -0.57 19.07 -6.46
C VAL A 390 -1.98 19.55 -6.10
N ASN A 391 -2.98 18.68 -6.28
CA ASN A 391 -4.31 18.91 -5.74
C ASN A 391 -4.20 19.11 -4.23
N ARG A 392 -4.44 20.34 -3.76
CA ARG A 392 -4.48 20.63 -2.33
C ARG A 392 -5.72 19.98 -1.73
N HIS A 393 -5.53 19.11 -0.75
CA HIS A 393 -6.65 18.61 0.05
C HIS A 393 -7.32 19.79 0.77
N ARG A 394 -8.60 19.63 1.12
CA ARG A 394 -9.32 20.63 1.93
C ARG A 394 -8.50 20.95 3.18
N THR A 395 -8.45 22.23 3.56
CA THR A 395 -7.82 22.66 4.81
C THR A 395 -8.42 21.88 5.97
N LEU A 396 -7.60 21.11 6.66
CA LEU A 396 -8.04 20.34 7.84
C LEU A 396 -8.36 21.29 9.00
N PRO A 397 -9.33 20.93 9.86
CA PRO A 397 -9.55 21.63 11.13
C PRO A 397 -8.26 21.71 11.96
N THR A 398 -8.04 22.84 12.64
CA THR A 398 -6.85 23.06 13.48
C THR A 398 -6.62 21.95 14.51
N PRO A 399 -7.64 21.44 15.24
CA PRO A 399 -7.43 20.35 16.20
C PRO A 399 -6.92 19.07 15.56
N LEU A 400 -7.51 18.65 14.44
CA LEU A 400 -7.04 17.48 13.67
C LEU A 400 -5.63 17.67 13.11
N ARG A 401 -5.31 18.87 12.60
CA ARG A 401 -3.95 19.19 12.12
C ARG A 401 -2.93 19.04 13.24
N ARG A 402 -3.19 19.61 14.42
CA ARG A 402 -2.31 19.51 15.60
C ARG A 402 -2.13 18.04 16.02
N ARG A 403 -3.22 17.27 16.10
CA ARG A 403 -3.16 15.82 16.39
C ARG A 403 -2.23 15.07 15.44
N ILE A 404 -2.27 15.38 14.14
CA ILE A 404 -1.39 14.75 13.13
C ILE A 404 0.06 15.17 13.35
N GLN A 405 0.31 16.46 13.60
CA GLN A 405 1.66 16.98 13.85
C GLN A 405 2.27 16.39 15.12
N ASP A 406 1.49 16.31 16.20
CA ASP A 406 1.93 15.73 17.48
C ASP A 406 2.29 14.25 17.32
N MET A 407 1.44 13.47 16.63
CA MET A 407 1.74 12.07 16.30
C MET A 407 3.00 11.94 15.42
N ALA A 408 3.17 12.82 14.44
CA ALA A 408 4.24 12.75 13.46
C ALA A 408 5.51 13.53 13.86
N GLN A 409 5.63 13.99 15.11
CA GLN A 409 6.72 14.88 15.51
C GLN A 409 8.11 14.27 15.21
N GLU A 410 8.34 13.01 15.61
CA GLU A 410 9.60 12.32 15.32
C GLU A 410 9.88 12.16 13.81
N TYR A 411 8.82 11.93 13.02
CA TYR A 411 8.90 11.85 11.56
C TYR A 411 9.29 13.20 10.95
N MET A 412 8.68 14.27 11.45
CA MET A 412 8.93 15.62 10.98
C MET A 412 10.37 16.05 11.29
N ASP A 413 10.82 15.83 12.53
CA ASP A 413 12.17 16.17 12.97
C ASP A 413 13.23 15.40 12.18
N ALA A 414 13.01 14.10 11.96
CA ALA A 414 13.96 13.23 11.26
C ALA A 414 14.09 13.54 9.76
N LEU A 415 13.02 14.07 9.14
CA LEU A 415 12.94 14.28 7.68
C LEU A 415 12.88 15.77 7.28
N GLY A 416 13.03 16.68 8.25
CA GLY A 416 13.13 18.12 8.01
C GLY A 416 11.81 18.81 7.67
N TYR A 417 10.67 18.29 8.13
CA TYR A 417 9.38 18.97 7.99
C TYR A 417 9.18 19.97 9.13
N THR A 418 8.77 21.19 8.80
CA THR A 418 8.49 22.23 9.81
C THR A 418 7.00 22.30 10.13
N THR A 419 6.68 22.60 11.39
CA THR A 419 5.32 22.98 11.77
C THR A 419 5.03 24.35 11.18
N ALA A 420 4.15 24.41 10.16
CA ALA A 420 3.66 25.69 9.69
C ALA A 420 2.93 26.39 10.87
N PRO A 421 3.22 27.67 11.18
CA PRO A 421 2.49 28.40 12.21
C PRO A 421 0.99 28.38 11.87
N SER A 422 0.14 28.13 12.87
CA SER A 422 -1.30 28.22 12.66
C SER A 422 -1.62 29.66 12.22
N PRO A 423 -2.44 29.90 11.19
CA PRO A 423 -2.93 31.25 10.95
C PRO A 423 -3.75 31.68 12.17
N GLY A 424 -3.15 32.50 13.03
CA GLY A 424 -3.74 32.97 14.29
C GLY A 424 -2.94 32.70 15.57
N ASP A 425 -1.73 32.13 15.50
CA ASP A 425 -0.76 32.16 16.62
C ASP A 425 0.00 33.51 16.66
#